data_AF-E3HI66-F1
#
_entry.id   AF-E3HI66-F1
#
_cell.length_a   1.000
_cell.length_b   1.000
_cell.length_c   1.000
_cell.angle_alpha   90.00
_cell.angle_beta   90.00
_cell.angle_gamma   90.00
#
_symmetry.space_group_name_H-M   'P 1'
#
loop_
_entity.id
_entity.type
_entity.pdbx_description
1 polymer ?
#
loop_
_entity_poly.entity_id
_entity_poly.type
_entity_poly.pdbx_seq_one_letter_code
_entity_poly.pdbx_strand_id
1 'polypeptide(L)'
;MSPAPWARAATAAVLSALSLAAAATADVQTGDLVFQQSRSAQSLAIQQATHSPYSHMGMIVMRQGAPYVLEAAASVSYTPLEQWAAQGERGHYVIKRLRDDARLTPAARTQLANAGAAFVGKPYDLVFAWSDDRIYCSELVWKVYQRALGV
;
A
#
# COMPACT_ATOMS: atom_id res chain seq x y z
N MET A 1 -45.83 -50.54 -34.11
CA MET A 1 -44.47 -50.11 -33.74
C MET A 1 -44.58 -49.02 -32.68
N SER A 2 -44.34 -49.38 -31.41
CA SER A 2 -44.00 -48.46 -30.32
C SER A 2 -42.52 -48.01 -30.45
N PRO A 3 -41.97 -47.12 -29.61
CA PRO A 3 -42.50 -45.94 -28.90
C PRO A 3 -41.55 -44.70 -29.07
N ALA A 4 -41.86 -43.55 -28.46
CA ALA A 4 -40.97 -42.95 -27.45
C ALA A 4 -41.47 -41.59 -26.91
N PRO A 5 -41.30 -41.34 -25.59
CA PRO A 5 -41.66 -40.12 -24.89
C PRO A 5 -40.49 -39.12 -24.93
N TRP A 6 -40.76 -37.82 -24.84
CA TRP A 6 -39.72 -36.86 -24.49
C TRP A 6 -40.11 -36.11 -23.22
N ALA A 7 -39.16 -36.18 -22.30
CA ALA A 7 -39.26 -35.85 -20.90
C ALA A 7 -39.30 -34.34 -20.69
N ARG A 8 -40.06 -33.92 -19.69
CA ARG A 8 -39.93 -32.58 -19.11
C ARG A 8 -38.55 -32.48 -18.44
N ALA A 9 -37.64 -31.74 -19.05
CA ALA A 9 -36.37 -31.38 -18.41
C ALA A 9 -36.68 -30.41 -17.25
N ALA A 10 -36.43 -30.84 -16.02
CA ALA A 10 -36.44 -29.97 -14.85
C ALA A 10 -35.14 -29.16 -14.83
N THR A 11 -35.23 -27.84 -14.94
CA THR A 11 -34.09 -26.93 -14.79
C THR A 11 -33.77 -26.78 -13.30
N ALA A 12 -32.72 -27.44 -12.84
CA ALA A 12 -32.11 -27.16 -11.54
C ALA A 12 -31.20 -25.92 -11.68
N ALA A 13 -31.67 -24.76 -11.22
CA ALA A 13 -30.84 -23.58 -11.07
C ALA A 13 -30.00 -23.73 -9.80
N VAL A 14 -28.70 -24.02 -9.96
CA VAL A 14 -27.74 -24.01 -8.84
C VAL A 14 -27.34 -22.55 -8.58
N LEU A 15 -27.93 -21.95 -7.56
CA LEU A 15 -27.47 -20.67 -7.00
C LEU A 15 -26.13 -20.92 -6.29
N SER A 16 -25.04 -20.61 -6.97
CA SER A 16 -23.72 -20.55 -6.34
C SER A 16 -23.68 -19.34 -5.40
N ALA A 17 -23.68 -19.60 -4.10
CA ALA A 17 -23.47 -18.57 -3.09
C ALA A 17 -22.03 -18.05 -3.19
N LEU A 18 -21.86 -16.82 -3.69
CA LEU A 18 -20.63 -16.06 -3.56
C LEU A 18 -20.40 -15.79 -2.06
N SER A 19 -19.47 -16.53 -1.46
CA SER A 19 -18.98 -16.21 -0.13
C SER A 19 -18.15 -14.93 -0.19
N LEU A 20 -18.72 -13.81 0.27
CA LEU A 20 -17.92 -12.65 0.65
C LEU A 20 -17.19 -13.01 1.94
N ALA A 21 -15.99 -13.59 1.80
CA ALA A 21 -15.03 -13.52 2.88
C ALA A 21 -14.65 -12.05 3.06
N ALA A 22 -15.28 -11.39 4.02
CA ALA A 22 -14.80 -10.10 4.51
C ALA A 22 -13.42 -10.38 5.12
N ALA A 23 -12.36 -10.13 4.34
CA ALA A 23 -11.03 -10.07 4.88
C ALA A 23 -11.07 -9.03 6.00
N ALA A 24 -10.71 -9.44 7.23
CA ALA A 24 -10.55 -8.50 8.33
C ALA A 24 -9.48 -7.50 7.89
N THR A 25 -9.91 -6.33 7.44
CA THR A 25 -9.00 -5.25 7.08
C THR A 25 -8.29 -4.87 8.37
N ALA A 26 -6.97 -5.05 8.40
CA ALA A 26 -6.16 -4.55 9.49
C ALA A 26 -6.55 -3.08 9.77
N ASP A 27 -6.66 -2.72 11.05
CA ASP A 27 -7.06 -1.37 11.47
C ASP A 27 -5.95 -0.36 11.15
N VAL A 28 -5.91 0.05 9.89
CA VAL A 28 -4.93 0.98 9.32
C VAL A 28 -5.51 2.38 9.20
N GLN A 29 -4.65 3.38 9.36
CA GLN A 29 -5.02 4.78 9.24
C GLN A 29 -3.97 5.58 8.48
N THR A 30 -4.36 6.76 8.01
CA THR A 30 -3.41 7.70 7.40
C THR A 30 -2.27 8.00 8.38
N GLY A 31 -1.02 7.87 7.91
CA GLY A 31 0.17 7.98 8.74
C GLY A 31 0.71 6.65 9.25
N ASP A 32 0.07 5.52 8.98
CA ASP A 32 0.74 4.25 9.21
C ASP A 32 1.88 4.06 8.21
N LEU A 33 3.04 3.63 8.70
CA LEU A 33 4.20 3.30 7.88
C LEU A 33 4.14 1.83 7.51
N VAL A 34 4.30 1.51 6.24
CA VAL A 34 4.36 0.12 5.76
C VAL A 34 5.74 -0.20 5.21
N PHE A 35 6.24 -1.37 5.54
CA PHE A 35 7.55 -1.85 5.11
C PHE A 35 7.42 -3.24 4.51
N GLN A 36 8.11 -3.46 3.38
CA GLN A 36 8.21 -4.77 2.76
C GLN A 36 9.62 -5.02 2.24
N GLN A 37 9.89 -6.28 1.90
CA GLN A 37 11.05 -6.64 1.10
C GLN A 37 10.65 -6.54 -0.38
N SER A 38 11.26 -5.62 -1.10
CA SER A 38 11.04 -5.44 -2.55
C SER A 38 11.64 -6.59 -3.36
N ARG A 39 11.06 -6.83 -4.53
CA ARG A 39 11.61 -7.74 -5.56
C ARG A 39 12.40 -7.00 -6.65
N SER A 40 12.66 -5.70 -6.48
CA SER A 40 13.46 -4.91 -7.43
C SER A 40 14.92 -5.35 -7.44
N ALA A 41 15.63 -5.09 -8.54
CA ALA A 41 17.05 -5.41 -8.68
C ALA A 41 17.95 -4.74 -7.61
N GLN A 42 17.53 -3.58 -7.10
CA GLN A 42 18.26 -2.83 -6.08
C GLN A 42 17.98 -3.32 -4.64
N SER A 43 16.97 -4.17 -4.46
CA SER A 43 16.51 -4.62 -3.14
C SER A 43 17.63 -5.23 -2.29
N LEU A 44 18.45 -6.11 -2.88
CA LEU A 44 19.54 -6.77 -2.16
C LEU A 44 20.60 -5.78 -1.69
N ALA A 45 20.98 -4.82 -2.55
CA ALA A 45 21.95 -3.79 -2.19
C ALA A 45 21.46 -2.91 -1.03
N ILE A 46 20.17 -2.54 -1.03
CA ILE A 46 19.56 -1.77 0.08
C ILE A 46 19.59 -2.58 1.38
N GLN A 47 19.21 -3.86 1.34
CA GLN A 47 19.21 -4.71 2.53
C GLN A 47 20.61 -4.83 3.14
N GLN A 48 21.63 -5.04 2.30
CA GLN A 48 23.02 -5.16 2.72
C GLN A 48 23.56 -3.86 3.29
N ALA A 49 23.33 -2.73 2.62
CA ALA A 49 23.81 -1.42 3.06
C ALA A 49 23.16 -0.97 4.38
N THR A 50 21.89 -1.33 4.60
CA THR A 50 21.11 -0.90 5.78
C THR A 50 21.04 -1.93 6.89
N HIS A 51 21.58 -3.13 6.69
CA HIS A 51 21.44 -4.28 7.61
C HIS A 51 19.99 -4.55 8.02
N SER A 52 19.07 -4.42 7.07
CA SER A 52 17.62 -4.54 7.29
C SER A 52 17.00 -5.41 6.20
N PRO A 53 15.99 -6.24 6.51
CA PRO A 53 15.24 -6.96 5.47
C PRO A 53 14.32 -6.03 4.66
N TYR A 54 14.03 -4.83 5.17
CA TYR A 54 13.14 -3.88 4.51
C TYR A 54 13.90 -3.07 3.46
N SER A 55 13.49 -3.21 2.21
CA SER A 55 14.08 -2.49 1.07
C SER A 55 13.10 -1.58 0.35
N HIS A 56 11.84 -1.54 0.80
CA HIS A 56 10.85 -0.60 0.31
C HIS A 56 9.86 -0.22 1.41
N MET A 57 9.39 1.02 1.37
CA MET A 57 8.43 1.52 2.33
C MET A 57 7.50 2.56 1.73
N GLY A 58 6.41 2.84 2.45
CA GLY A 58 5.49 3.93 2.14
C GLY A 58 4.67 4.34 3.37
N MET A 59 3.72 5.23 3.14
CA MET A 59 2.79 5.70 4.16
C MET A 59 1.35 5.40 3.73
N ILE A 60 0.54 4.83 4.63
CA ILE A 60 -0.89 4.67 4.42
C ILE A 60 -1.54 6.05 4.30
N VAL A 61 -2.43 6.18 3.32
CA VAL A 61 -3.36 7.29 3.14
C VAL A 61 -4.74 6.70 2.87
N MET A 62 -5.69 6.98 3.75
CA MET A 62 -7.09 6.59 3.56
C MET A 62 -7.72 7.49 2.49
N ARG A 63 -8.20 6.88 1.40
CA ARG A 63 -8.87 7.57 0.29
C ARG A 63 -10.22 6.91 0.02
N GLN A 64 -11.29 7.67 0.14
CA GLN A 64 -12.66 7.17 -0.06
C GLN A 64 -12.97 5.91 0.78
N GLY A 65 -12.46 5.86 2.01
CA GLY A 65 -12.65 4.72 2.93
C GLY A 65 -11.73 3.52 2.70
N ALA A 66 -10.88 3.54 1.66
CA ALA A 66 -9.95 2.45 1.36
C ALA A 66 -8.48 2.84 1.63
N PRO A 67 -7.63 1.90 2.09
CA PRO A 67 -6.21 2.17 2.33
C PRO A 67 -5.39 2.13 1.04
N TYR A 68 -4.66 3.22 0.79
CA TYR A 68 -3.64 3.29 -0.25
C TYR A 68 -2.28 3.52 0.40
N VAL A 69 -1.23 2.98 -0.20
CA VAL A 69 0.15 3.31 0.13
C VAL A 69 0.60 4.43 -0.78
N LEU A 70 0.96 5.57 -0.19
CA LEU A 70 1.78 6.59 -0.84
C LEU A 70 3.22 6.11 -0.84
N GLU A 71 3.79 5.91 -2.03
CA GLU A 71 5.13 5.36 -2.22
C GLU A 71 5.87 6.05 -3.36
N ALA A 72 7.20 5.96 -3.36
CA ALA A 72 8.04 6.28 -4.51
C ALA A 72 8.60 4.98 -5.10
N ALA A 73 8.06 4.53 -6.23
CA ALA A 73 8.55 3.34 -6.96
C ALA A 73 9.21 3.74 -8.29
N ALA A 74 8.45 3.87 -9.39
CA ALA A 74 8.94 4.52 -10.61
C ALA A 74 8.72 6.04 -10.55
N SER A 75 7.58 6.42 -10.01
CA SER A 75 7.23 7.78 -9.61
C SER A 75 6.44 7.70 -8.30
N VAL A 76 6.18 8.86 -7.69
CA VAL A 76 5.35 8.92 -6.49
C VAL A 76 3.88 8.69 -6.86
N SER A 77 3.26 7.69 -6.26
CA SER A 77 1.87 7.30 -6.55
C SER A 77 1.14 6.76 -5.33
N TYR A 78 -0.17 6.59 -5.47
CA TYR A 78 -1.01 5.86 -4.52
C TYR A 78 -1.31 4.47 -5.05
N THR A 79 -0.87 3.44 -4.34
CA THR A 79 -1.12 2.03 -4.71
C THR A 79 -2.06 1.41 -3.68
N PRO A 80 -3.15 0.73 -4.07
CA PRO A 80 -4.01 0.00 -3.13
C PRO A 80 -3.17 -0.93 -2.23
N LEU A 81 -3.42 -0.97 -0.91
CA LEU A 81 -2.57 -1.71 0.04
C LEU A 81 -2.39 -3.18 -0.35
N GLU A 82 -3.45 -3.85 -0.80
CA GLU A 82 -3.38 -5.26 -1.24
C GLU A 82 -2.47 -5.43 -2.46
N GLN A 83 -2.59 -4.53 -3.44
CA GLN A 83 -1.73 -4.53 -4.62
C GLN A 83 -0.28 -4.22 -4.27
N TRP A 84 -0.06 -3.30 -3.33
CA TRP A 84 1.28 -2.95 -2.83
C TRP A 84 1.95 -4.14 -2.14
N ALA A 85 1.22 -4.81 -1.25
CA ALA A 85 1.69 -6.01 -0.55
C ALA A 85 2.06 -7.12 -1.54
N ALA A 86 1.22 -7.39 -2.55
CA ALA A 86 1.47 -8.39 -3.58
C ALA A 86 2.72 -8.11 -4.44
N GLN A 87 3.25 -6.88 -4.40
CA GLN A 87 4.50 -6.54 -5.07
C GLN A 87 5.75 -6.94 -4.26
N GLY A 88 5.63 -7.09 -2.94
CA GLY A 88 6.69 -7.54 -2.06
C GLY A 88 6.90 -9.04 -2.04
N GLU A 89 8.02 -9.47 -1.44
CA GLU A 89 8.35 -10.87 -1.25
C GLU A 89 7.25 -11.59 -0.45
N ARG A 90 6.63 -12.59 -1.07
CA ARG A 90 5.54 -13.43 -0.52
C ARG A 90 4.32 -12.66 0.00
N GLY A 91 4.11 -11.41 -0.44
CA GLY A 91 3.02 -10.59 0.10
C GLY A 91 3.25 -10.11 1.54
N HIS A 92 4.43 -10.33 2.11
CA HIS A 92 4.70 -10.03 3.51
C HIS A 92 5.05 -8.56 3.69
N TYR A 93 4.37 -7.91 4.63
CA TYR A 93 4.69 -6.54 5.06
C TYR A 93 4.46 -6.38 6.56
N VAL A 94 5.04 -5.32 7.12
CA VAL A 94 4.77 -4.89 8.49
C VAL A 94 4.23 -3.47 8.50
N ILE A 95 3.33 -3.19 9.44
CA ILE A 95 2.83 -1.85 9.72
C ILE A 95 3.52 -1.32 10.99
N LYS A 96 3.92 -0.06 10.96
CA LYS A 96 4.39 0.70 12.13
C LYS A 96 3.58 1.98 12.24
N ARG A 97 3.37 2.44 13.46
CA ARG A 97 2.70 3.71 13.78
C ARG A 97 3.63 4.51 14.69
N LEU A 98 3.51 5.83 14.67
CA LEU A 98 4.19 6.67 15.66
C LEU A 98 3.87 6.15 17.07
N ARG A 99 4.89 6.09 17.94
CA ARG A 99 4.74 5.61 19.32
C ARG A 99 3.79 6.51 20.11
N ASP A 100 3.88 7.81 19.89
CA ASP A 100 2.95 8.81 20.41
C ASP A 100 1.83 9.01 19.38
N ASP A 101 0.92 8.04 19.30
CA ASP A 101 -0.17 8.01 18.33
C ASP A 101 -1.23 9.08 18.58
N ALA A 102 -1.28 9.66 19.78
CA ALA A 102 -2.10 10.83 20.10
C ALA A 102 -1.77 12.04 19.21
N ARG A 103 -0.55 12.10 18.64
CA ARG A 103 -0.17 13.11 17.64
C ARG A 103 -0.87 12.92 16.30
N LEU A 104 -1.35 11.72 15.98
CA LEU A 104 -2.07 11.39 14.74
C LEU A 104 -3.57 11.74 14.85
N THR A 105 -3.86 12.95 15.34
CA THR A 105 -5.22 13.51 15.33
C THR A 105 -5.81 13.54 13.92
N PRO A 106 -7.14 13.64 13.76
CA PRO A 106 -7.74 13.81 12.43
C PRO A 106 -7.11 14.94 11.61
N ALA A 107 -6.80 16.07 12.23
CA ALA A 107 -6.13 17.20 11.57
C ALA A 107 -4.70 16.86 11.13
N ALA A 108 -3.92 16.20 11.98
CA ALA A 108 -2.55 15.76 11.65
C ALA A 108 -2.55 14.75 10.49
N ARG A 109 -3.52 13.82 10.47
CA ARG A 109 -3.71 12.87 9.37
C ARG A 109 -4.05 13.59 8.05
N THR A 110 -4.87 14.64 8.09
CA THR A 110 -5.13 15.50 6.92
C THR A 110 -3.86 16.23 6.46
N GLN A 111 -3.06 16.77 7.40
CA GLN A 111 -1.78 17.42 7.06
C GLN A 111 -0.80 16.46 6.39
N LEU A 112 -0.66 15.23 6.92
CA LEU A 112 0.17 14.18 6.31
C LEU A 112 -0.30 13.84 4.88
N ALA A 113 -1.61 13.67 4.68
CA ALA A 113 -2.17 13.38 3.36
C ALA A 113 -1.90 14.52 2.36
N ASN A 114 -2.08 15.78 2.77
CA ASN A 114 -1.82 16.95 1.93
C ASN A 114 -0.33 17.12 1.60
N ALA A 115 0.55 16.95 2.59
CA ALA A 115 1.99 17.00 2.39
C ALA A 115 2.44 15.89 1.42
N GLY A 116 1.91 14.69 1.56
CA GLY A 116 2.15 13.57 0.65
C GLY A 116 1.67 13.83 -0.78
N ALA A 117 0.49 14.42 -0.94
CA ALA A 117 -0.07 14.75 -2.24
C ALA A 117 0.82 15.68 -3.07
N ALA A 118 1.58 16.58 -2.42
CA ALA A 118 2.50 17.49 -3.09
C ALA A 118 3.69 16.79 -3.78
N PHE A 119 3.99 15.54 -3.43
CA PHE A 119 5.05 14.76 -4.07
C PHE A 119 4.56 13.90 -5.24
N VAL A 120 3.25 13.71 -5.40
CA VAL A 120 2.67 12.80 -6.42
C VAL A 120 3.17 13.17 -7.82
N GLY A 121 3.62 12.16 -8.56
CA GLY A 121 4.19 12.31 -9.90
C GLY A 121 5.70 12.56 -9.94
N LYS A 122 6.36 12.87 -8.82
CA LYS A 122 7.83 13.03 -8.81
C LYS A 122 8.51 11.72 -9.22
N PRO A 123 9.54 11.78 -10.08
CA PRO A 123 10.27 10.59 -10.51
C PRO A 123 11.14 10.03 -9.37
N TYR A 124 11.42 8.73 -9.45
CA TYR A 124 12.30 8.07 -8.49
C TYR A 124 13.74 8.61 -8.56
N ASP A 125 14.38 8.73 -7.40
CA ASP A 125 15.79 9.10 -7.30
C ASP A 125 16.70 7.87 -7.30
N LEU A 126 17.49 7.69 -8.37
CA LEU A 126 18.44 6.59 -8.52
C LEU A 126 19.79 6.86 -7.86
N VAL A 127 20.10 8.10 -7.51
CA VAL A 127 21.39 8.48 -6.89
C VAL A 127 21.25 8.78 -5.40
N PHE A 128 20.04 8.70 -4.85
CA PHE A 128 19.74 8.93 -3.44
C PHE A 128 20.22 10.31 -2.94
N ALA A 129 19.97 11.37 -3.72
CA ALA A 129 20.20 12.74 -3.31
C ALA A 129 19.12 13.21 -2.32
N TRP A 130 19.35 14.36 -1.67
CA TRP A 130 18.40 14.93 -0.69
C TRP A 130 17.60 16.14 -1.24
N SER A 131 17.66 16.37 -2.55
CA SER A 131 16.92 17.42 -3.24
C SER A 131 15.42 17.10 -3.34
N ASP A 132 14.60 18.03 -3.81
CA ASP A 132 13.18 17.77 -4.06
C ASP A 132 12.86 17.40 -5.52
N ASP A 133 13.84 17.36 -6.42
CA ASP A 133 13.62 17.16 -7.86
C ASP A 133 13.19 15.72 -8.19
N ARG A 134 13.76 14.77 -7.44
CA ARG A 134 13.46 13.34 -7.47
C ARG A 134 13.36 12.85 -6.02
N ILE A 135 12.76 11.69 -5.80
CA ILE A 135 12.61 11.19 -4.43
C ILE A 135 12.62 9.68 -4.35
N TYR A 136 13.28 9.13 -3.33
CA TYR A 136 13.23 7.69 -3.03
C TYR A 136 12.28 7.38 -1.87
N CYS A 137 11.97 6.10 -1.67
CA CYS A 137 10.82 5.64 -0.87
C CYS A 137 10.85 6.12 0.60
N SER A 138 11.99 6.01 1.29
CA SER A 138 12.11 6.45 2.68
C SER A 138 12.26 7.97 2.83
N GLU A 139 12.92 8.65 1.89
CA GLU A 139 12.98 10.11 1.85
C GLU A 139 11.58 10.74 1.71
N LEU A 140 10.73 10.18 0.84
CA LEU A 140 9.34 10.61 0.68
C LEU A 140 8.61 10.63 2.02
N VAL A 141 8.61 9.49 2.71
CA VAL A 141 7.92 9.36 4.00
C VAL A 141 8.52 10.32 5.03
N TRP A 142 9.85 10.39 5.11
CA TRP A 142 10.54 11.29 6.03
C TRP A 142 10.16 12.76 5.79
N LYS A 143 10.24 13.23 4.55
CA LYS A 143 9.90 14.62 4.19
C LYS A 143 8.42 14.93 4.43
N VAL A 144 7.52 13.98 4.21
CA VAL A 144 6.09 14.15 4.51
C VAL A 144 5.87 14.36 6.01
N TYR A 145 6.47 13.52 6.85
CA TYR A 145 6.39 13.67 8.30
C TYR A 145 7.00 14.97 8.81
N GLN A 146 8.19 15.31 8.33
CA GLN A 146 8.87 16.54 8.71
C GLN A 146 8.07 17.80 8.31
N ARG A 147 7.48 17.82 7.11
CA ARG A 147 6.71 18.98 6.61
C ARG A 147 5.34 19.10 7.24
N ALA A 148 4.67 17.99 7.53
CA ALA A 148 3.34 17.99 8.10
C ALA A 148 3.37 18.23 9.62
N LEU A 149 4.28 17.54 10.33
CA LEU A 149 4.24 17.40 11.78
C LEU A 149 5.55 17.79 12.49
N GLY A 150 6.62 18.08 11.76
CA GLY A 150 7.94 18.41 12.32
C GLY A 150 8.58 17.25 13.09
N VAL A 151 8.44 16.02 12.58
CA VAL A 151 8.97 14.76 13.16
C VAL A 151 9.89 14.08 12.19
#